data_AF-A0A537VS30-F1
#
_entry.id   AF-A0A537VS30-F1
#
_cell.length_a   1.000
_cell.length_b   1.000
_cell.length_c   1.000
_cell.angle_alpha   90.00
_cell.angle_beta   90.00
_cell.angle_gamma   90.00
#
_symmetry.space_group_name_H-M   'P 1'
#
loop_
_entity.id
_entity.type
_entity.pdbx_description
1 polymer ?
#
loop_
_entity_poly.entity_id
_entity_poly.type
_entity_poly.pdbx_seq_one_letter_code
_entity_poly.pdbx_strand_id
1 'polypeptide(L)'
;MPGPPVSSSRPMRQARSHWSPEVWRPRHLLHLSHQEGQRGPDRLGALLDRKDAPLTVFQAIILGLTQGITEFAPVSSSGHLILVPWLFGWSIVQDPALNKTFDVALHMGTLLGAVIYFGRDLWRYLKAWLSSVRARVIRSQDERFAWALVIGTIPGAIAGALFESTIEDRLGQPWLIAVML
;
A
#
# COMPACT_ATOMS: atom_id res chain seq x y z
N MET A 1 -4.49 67.29 86.68
CA MET A 1 -5.78 67.73 86.12
C MET A 1 -6.65 66.50 85.89
N PRO A 2 -7.83 66.41 86.51
CA PRO A 2 -8.77 65.29 86.35
C PRO A 2 -9.84 65.63 85.30
N GLY A 3 -10.23 64.63 84.50
CA GLY A 3 -11.41 64.66 83.63
C GLY A 3 -12.05 63.25 83.62
N PRO A 4 -13.38 63.13 83.67
CA PRO A 4 -14.06 61.96 84.26
C PRO A 4 -14.35 60.80 83.29
N PRO A 5 -14.59 59.57 83.80
CA PRO A 5 -15.08 58.45 83.00
C PRO A 5 -16.57 58.16 83.27
N VAL A 6 -17.45 58.31 82.27
CA VAL A 6 -18.80 57.69 82.19
C VAL A 6 -19.29 57.90 80.74
N SER A 7 -20.10 57.08 80.08
CA SER A 7 -20.80 55.85 80.42
C SER A 7 -21.28 55.20 79.11
N SER A 8 -21.57 53.91 79.20
CA SER A 8 -22.67 53.17 78.56
C SER A 8 -23.13 53.53 77.14
N SER A 9 -23.03 52.53 76.26
CA SER A 9 -24.21 52.01 75.54
C SER A 9 -23.82 50.77 74.75
N ARG A 10 -24.21 49.59 75.27
CA ARG A 10 -24.40 48.39 74.44
C ARG A 10 -25.75 48.51 73.76
N PRO A 11 -25.84 48.06 72.50
CA PRO A 11 -26.93 47.15 72.18
C PRO A 11 -26.43 45.88 71.46
N MET A 12 -26.91 44.76 72.01
CA MET A 12 -27.42 43.56 71.34
C MET A 12 -26.94 43.18 69.92
N ARG A 13 -26.51 41.91 69.86
CA ARG A 13 -26.76 40.91 68.81
C ARG A 13 -26.37 41.29 67.38
N GLN A 14 -25.37 40.58 66.87
CA GLN A 14 -25.60 39.64 65.76
C GLN A 14 -24.39 38.71 65.59
N ALA A 15 -24.58 37.44 65.92
CA ALA A 15 -23.80 36.37 65.36
C ALA A 15 -24.02 36.36 63.84
N ARG A 16 -22.99 36.67 63.06
CA ARG A 16 -22.95 36.37 61.63
C ARG A 16 -21.98 35.22 61.43
N SER A 17 -22.57 34.04 61.31
CA SER A 17 -21.96 32.88 60.68
C SER A 17 -21.41 33.30 59.32
N HIS A 18 -20.15 32.91 59.06
CA HIS A 18 -19.58 32.95 57.72
C HIS A 18 -20.40 32.05 56.81
N TRP A 19 -21.24 32.68 56.00
CA TRP A 19 -21.99 32.05 54.93
C TRP A 19 -21.03 31.84 53.75
N SER A 20 -20.77 30.59 53.39
CA SER A 20 -20.03 30.24 52.17
C SER A 20 -21.01 30.24 51.00
N PRO A 21 -20.80 31.00 49.91
CA PRO A 21 -21.67 30.96 48.76
C PRO A 21 -21.33 29.74 47.88
N GLU A 22 -21.72 28.54 48.31
CA GLU A 22 -21.94 27.43 47.39
C GLU A 22 -23.29 27.66 46.68
N VAL A 23 -23.26 28.62 45.76
CA VAL A 23 -24.36 28.93 44.87
C VAL A 23 -24.32 27.91 43.74
N TRP A 24 -25.24 26.94 43.85
CA TRP A 24 -26.04 26.43 42.74
C TRP A 24 -25.30 26.12 41.43
N ARG A 25 -24.66 24.94 41.35
CA ARG A 25 -24.47 24.29 40.05
C ARG A 25 -25.59 23.28 39.83
N PRO A 26 -26.46 23.46 38.81
CA PRO A 26 -27.50 22.50 38.51
C PRO A 26 -26.87 21.15 38.15
N ARG A 27 -27.22 20.09 38.90
CA ARG A 27 -26.63 18.74 38.79
C ARG A 27 -26.84 18.08 37.42
N HIS A 28 -27.70 18.64 36.57
CA HIS A 28 -27.97 18.20 35.21
C HIS A 28 -26.92 18.67 34.18
N LEU A 29 -26.04 19.63 34.53
CA LEU A 29 -24.97 20.09 33.63
C LEU A 29 -23.64 19.32 33.80
N LEU A 30 -23.53 18.42 34.78
CA LEU A 30 -22.38 17.53 34.95
C LEU A 30 -22.35 16.37 33.94
N HIS A 31 -23.48 16.07 33.30
CA HIS A 31 -23.54 15.06 32.23
C HIS A 31 -23.14 15.60 30.85
N LEU A 32 -23.06 16.92 30.68
CA LEU A 32 -22.70 17.55 29.40
C LEU A 32 -21.20 17.86 29.27
N SER A 33 -20.44 17.87 30.37
CA SER A 33 -18.97 18.02 30.33
C SER A 33 -18.23 16.71 30.03
N HIS A 34 -18.93 15.56 30.07
CA HIS A 34 -18.36 14.26 29.67
C HIS A 34 -18.58 13.92 28.19
N GLN A 35 -19.30 14.75 27.42
CA GLN A 35 -19.52 14.54 25.99
C GLN A 35 -18.66 15.41 25.06
N GLU A 36 -17.81 16.31 25.58
CA GLU A 36 -16.86 17.04 24.73
C GLU A 36 -15.57 16.25 24.43
N GLY A 37 -15.35 15.12 25.11
CA GLY A 37 -14.22 14.22 24.87
C GLY A 37 -14.41 13.18 23.77
N GLN A 38 -15.54 13.21 23.04
CA GLN A 38 -15.84 12.30 21.93
C GLN A 38 -16.12 13.05 20.62
N ARG A 39 -15.36 14.12 20.33
CA ARG A 39 -15.20 14.52 18.93
C ARG A 39 -14.33 13.46 18.27
N GLY A 40 -14.97 12.42 17.74
CA GLY A 40 -14.35 11.52 16.77
C GLY A 40 -13.70 12.32 15.66
N PRO A 41 -12.69 11.76 14.97
CA PRO A 41 -11.89 12.47 13.97
C PRO A 41 -12.84 13.30 13.13
N ASP A 42 -12.62 14.61 13.18
CA ASP A 42 -13.42 15.61 12.49
C ASP A 42 -13.69 15.07 11.09
N ARG A 43 -14.97 14.91 10.75
CA ARG A 43 -15.37 14.31 9.47
C ARG A 43 -14.69 15.03 8.30
N LEU A 44 -14.30 16.29 8.49
CA LEU A 44 -13.48 17.07 7.58
C LEU A 44 -12.05 16.51 7.45
N GLY A 45 -11.35 16.21 8.54
CA GLY A 45 -10.07 15.49 8.54
C GLY A 45 -10.16 14.12 7.86
N ALA A 46 -11.22 13.34 8.11
CA ALA A 46 -11.44 12.04 7.45
C ALA A 46 -11.82 12.15 5.95
N LEU A 47 -12.39 13.29 5.51
CA LEU A 47 -12.68 13.57 4.10
C LEU A 47 -11.47 14.13 3.35
N LEU A 48 -10.57 14.82 4.06
CA LEU A 48 -9.32 15.38 3.52
C LEU A 48 -8.15 14.39 3.58
N ASP A 49 -8.21 13.39 4.46
CA ASP A 49 -7.29 12.26 4.54
C ASP A 49 -7.74 11.08 3.67
N ARG A 50 -8.43 11.35 2.55
CA ARG A 50 -8.57 10.37 1.46
C ARG A 50 -7.26 10.32 0.68
N LYS A 51 -6.21 9.77 1.30
CA LYS A 51 -5.01 9.32 0.57
C LYS A 51 -5.29 8.03 -0.21
N ASP A 52 -6.43 7.39 0.03
CA ASP A 52 -6.79 6.09 -0.54
C ASP A 52 -7.53 6.21 -1.89
N ALA A 53 -7.22 7.24 -2.69
CA ALA A 53 -7.80 7.35 -4.02
C ALA A 53 -7.38 6.11 -4.85
N PRO A 54 -8.34 5.31 -5.36
CA PRO A 54 -8.00 4.15 -6.16
C PRO A 54 -7.22 4.56 -7.41
N LEU A 55 -6.36 3.67 -7.90
CA LEU A 55 -5.61 3.81 -9.15
C LEU A 55 -6.45 4.48 -10.23
N THR A 56 -6.04 5.68 -10.65
CA THR A 56 -6.73 6.35 -11.75
C THR A 56 -6.37 5.66 -13.06
N VAL A 57 -7.30 5.66 -14.03
CA VAL A 57 -7.04 5.10 -15.37
C VAL A 57 -5.81 5.73 -16.01
N PHE A 58 -5.60 7.03 -15.80
CA PHE A 58 -4.43 7.74 -16.31
C PHE A 58 -3.10 7.20 -15.72
N GLN A 59 -3.05 7.00 -14.40
CA GLN A 59 -1.89 6.39 -13.74
C GLN A 59 -1.66 4.96 -14.24
N ALA A 60 -2.73 4.17 -14.38
CA ALA A 60 -2.65 2.80 -14.90
C ALA A 60 -2.10 2.76 -16.33
N ILE A 61 -2.49 3.71 -17.20
CA ILE A 61 -1.95 3.83 -18.56
C ILE A 61 -0.45 4.15 -18.53
N ILE A 62 -0.02 5.11 -17.71
CA ILE A 62 1.41 5.46 -17.61
C ILE A 62 2.24 4.28 -17.11
N LEU A 63 1.78 3.59 -16.06
CA LEU A 63 2.46 2.42 -15.52
C LEU A 63 2.47 1.25 -16.51
N GLY A 64 1.37 1.04 -17.23
CA GLY A 64 1.31 0.03 -18.29
C GLY A 64 2.24 0.31 -19.46
N LEU A 65 2.35 1.57 -19.89
CA LEU A 65 3.33 1.99 -20.91
C LEU A 65 4.77 1.82 -20.40
N THR A 66 5.02 2.21 -19.15
CA THR A 66 6.34 2.05 -18.51
C THR A 66 6.72 0.58 -18.51
N GLN A 67 5.86 -0.31 -17.99
CA GLN A 67 6.08 -1.75 -18.00
C GLN A 67 6.32 -2.26 -19.42
N GLY A 68 5.46 -1.90 -20.38
CA GLY A 68 5.57 -2.36 -21.76
C GLY A 68 6.89 -1.99 -22.43
N ILE A 69 7.47 -0.83 -22.09
CA ILE A 69 8.76 -0.39 -22.62
C ILE A 69 9.91 -1.06 -21.86
N THR A 70 9.83 -1.12 -20.53
CA THR A 70 10.93 -1.59 -19.68
C THR A 70 11.06 -3.10 -19.66
N GLU A 71 9.97 -3.86 -19.85
CA GLU A 71 9.99 -5.33 -19.79
C GLU A 71 10.89 -5.96 -20.87
N PHE A 72 10.98 -5.33 -22.03
CA PHE A 72 11.81 -5.83 -23.14
C PHE A 72 13.20 -5.17 -23.21
N ALA A 73 13.43 -4.16 -22.37
CA ALA A 73 14.74 -3.56 -22.21
C ALA A 73 15.49 -4.22 -21.05
N PRO A 74 16.83 -4.30 -21.08
CA PRO A 74 17.62 -4.81 -19.95
C PRO A 74 17.71 -3.77 -18.84
N VAL A 75 16.55 -3.31 -18.37
CA VAL A 75 16.35 -2.34 -17.29
C VAL A 75 15.28 -2.95 -16.39
N SER A 76 15.52 -3.05 -15.09
CA SER A 76 14.57 -3.76 -14.23
C SER A 76 13.20 -3.05 -14.19
N SER A 77 12.17 -3.75 -14.65
CA SER A 77 10.82 -3.22 -14.85
C SER A 77 10.11 -2.94 -13.52
N SER A 78 10.29 -3.81 -12.53
CA SER A 78 9.73 -3.64 -11.17
C SER A 78 10.23 -2.35 -10.49
N GLY A 79 11.47 -1.93 -10.73
CA GLY A 79 11.99 -0.68 -10.16
C GLY A 79 11.32 0.57 -10.72
N HIS A 80 11.04 0.57 -12.02
CA HIS A 80 10.37 1.69 -12.66
C HIS A 80 8.91 1.80 -12.20
N LEU A 81 8.24 0.67 -11.98
CA LEU A 81 6.89 0.63 -11.40
C LEU A 81 6.83 1.14 -9.96
N ILE A 82 7.92 1.08 -9.18
CA ILE A 82 8.02 1.67 -7.84
C ILE A 82 8.43 3.15 -7.93
N LEU A 83 9.38 3.48 -8.81
CA LEU A 83 9.97 4.81 -8.92
C LEU A 83 8.99 5.84 -9.49
N VAL A 84 8.19 5.46 -10.50
CA VAL A 84 7.24 6.37 -11.14
C VAL A 84 6.17 6.87 -10.14
N PRO A 85 5.43 6.01 -9.42
CA PRO A 85 4.50 6.45 -8.38
C PRO A 85 5.16 7.30 -7.29
N TRP A 86 6.38 6.92 -6.86
CA TRP A 86 7.12 7.67 -5.86
C TRP A 86 7.46 9.09 -6.33
N LEU A 87 7.95 9.24 -7.56
CA LEU A 87 8.32 10.54 -8.15
C LEU A 87 7.11 11.47 -8.28
N PHE A 88 5.94 10.93 -8.63
CA PHE A 88 4.71 11.71 -8.79
C PHE A 88 3.85 11.79 -7.52
N GLY A 89 4.32 11.25 -6.39
CA GLY A 89 3.61 11.27 -5.12
C GLY A 89 2.28 10.52 -5.13
N TRP A 90 2.14 9.49 -5.98
CA TRP A 90 0.91 8.71 -6.09
C TRP A 90 0.77 7.76 -4.89
N SER A 91 -0.38 7.82 -4.21
CA SER A 91 -0.67 7.05 -2.98
C SER A 91 -0.96 5.56 -3.18
N ILE A 92 -0.75 5.05 -4.39
CA ILE A 92 -0.87 3.64 -4.77
C ILE A 92 -0.07 2.71 -3.86
N VAL A 93 1.05 3.21 -3.33
CA VAL A 93 2.01 2.47 -2.50
C VAL A 93 1.43 1.98 -1.17
N GLN A 94 0.21 2.41 -0.79
CA GLN A 94 -0.33 2.14 0.55
C GLN A 94 -1.07 0.80 0.70
N ASP A 95 -1.53 0.17 -0.39
CA ASP A 95 -2.14 -1.18 -0.34
C ASP A 95 -1.24 -2.23 -1.02
N PRO A 96 -0.50 -3.03 -0.24
CA PRO A 96 0.39 -4.07 -0.77
C PRO A 96 -0.33 -5.12 -1.64
N ALA A 97 -1.60 -5.43 -1.34
CA ALA A 97 -2.34 -6.45 -2.07
C ALA A 97 -2.79 -5.95 -3.45
N LEU A 98 -3.24 -4.69 -3.53
CA LEU A 98 -3.58 -4.06 -4.81
C LEU A 98 -2.34 -3.87 -5.69
N ASN A 99 -1.20 -3.49 -5.12
CA ASN A 99 0.05 -3.35 -5.88
C ASN A 99 0.52 -4.67 -6.47
N LYS A 100 0.57 -5.76 -5.67
CA LYS A 100 0.96 -7.08 -6.17
C LYS A 100 0.03 -7.57 -7.29
N THR A 101 -1.27 -7.34 -7.14
CA THR A 101 -2.26 -7.75 -8.16
C THR A 101 -2.12 -6.94 -9.45
N PHE A 102 -1.89 -5.62 -9.32
CA PHE A 102 -1.67 -4.74 -10.46
C PHE A 102 -0.36 -5.07 -11.19
N ASP A 103 0.72 -5.30 -10.47
CA ASP A 103 2.01 -5.72 -11.03
C ASP A 103 1.85 -7.02 -11.82
N VAL A 104 1.18 -8.03 -11.24
CA VAL A 104 0.89 -9.29 -11.94
C VAL A 104 0.06 -9.03 -13.20
N ALA A 105 -0.97 -8.19 -13.14
CA ALA A 105 -1.77 -7.85 -14.32
C ALA A 105 -0.94 -7.18 -15.43
N LEU A 106 0.00 -6.31 -15.08
CA LEU A 106 0.90 -5.68 -16.03
C LEU A 106 1.86 -6.68 -16.68
N HIS A 107 2.47 -7.58 -15.90
CA HIS A 107 3.30 -8.67 -16.43
C HIS A 107 2.51 -9.62 -17.32
N MET A 108 1.24 -9.89 -17.00
CA MET A 108 0.35 -10.65 -17.87
C MET A 108 0.03 -9.92 -19.17
N GLY A 109 -0.12 -8.59 -19.12
CA GLY A 109 -0.28 -7.76 -20.32
C GLY A 109 0.92 -7.85 -21.26
N THR A 110 2.14 -7.73 -20.74
CA THR A 110 3.36 -7.83 -21.55
C THR A 110 3.60 -9.25 -22.07
N LEU A 111 3.37 -10.28 -21.24
CA LEU A 111 3.42 -11.68 -21.66
C LEU A 111 2.43 -11.96 -22.80
N LEU A 112 1.19 -11.50 -22.67
CA LEU A 112 0.18 -11.67 -23.71
C LEU A 112 0.60 -10.96 -25.00
N GLY A 113 1.14 -9.74 -24.91
CA GLY A 113 1.70 -9.03 -26.05
C GLY A 113 2.80 -9.82 -26.76
N ALA A 114 3.73 -10.40 -25.99
CA ALA A 114 4.80 -11.24 -26.53
C ALA A 114 4.25 -12.52 -27.19
N VAL A 115 3.28 -13.20 -26.57
CA VAL A 115 2.65 -14.41 -27.12
C VAL A 115 1.90 -14.10 -28.42
N ILE A 116 1.21 -12.96 -28.51
CA ILE A 116 0.52 -12.54 -29.75
C ILE A 116 1.55 -12.24 -30.84
N TYR A 117 2.61 -11.48 -30.51
CA TYR A 117 3.66 -11.11 -31.46
C TYR A 117 4.42 -12.33 -32.00
N PHE A 118 4.88 -13.22 -31.11
CA PHE A 118 5.63 -14.43 -31.46
C PHE A 118 4.75 -15.67 -31.71
N GLY A 119 3.43 -15.55 -31.73
CA GLY A 119 2.52 -16.71 -31.72
C GLY A 119 2.73 -17.68 -32.88
N ARG A 120 3.08 -17.17 -34.07
CA ARG A 120 3.40 -18.00 -35.24
C ARG A 120 4.67 -18.82 -35.02
N ASP A 121 5.71 -18.19 -34.45
CA ASP A 121 6.97 -18.86 -34.13
C ASP A 121 6.79 -19.87 -33.01
N LEU A 122 6.04 -19.51 -31.97
CA LEU A 122 5.69 -20.40 -30.87
C LEU A 122 4.99 -21.67 -31.37
N TRP A 123 4.02 -21.52 -32.29
CA TRP A 123 3.33 -22.65 -32.89
C TRP A 123 4.23 -23.49 -33.81
N ARG A 124 5.14 -22.85 -34.54
CA ARG A 124 6.15 -23.53 -35.37
C ARG A 124 7.08 -24.40 -34.51
N TYR A 125 7.65 -23.84 -33.44
CA TYR A 125 8.55 -24.56 -32.56
C TYR A 125 7.82 -25.63 -31.74
N LEU A 126 6.58 -25.39 -31.32
CA LEU A 126 5.76 -26.40 -30.64
C LEU A 126 5.50 -27.62 -31.54
N LYS A 127 5.15 -27.39 -32.82
CA LYS A 127 4.97 -28.46 -33.80
C LYS A 127 6.28 -29.21 -34.08
N ALA A 128 7.38 -28.48 -34.21
CA ALA A 128 8.71 -29.08 -34.40
C ALA A 128 9.06 -29.99 -33.21
N TRP A 129 8.91 -29.48 -31.97
CA TRP A 129 9.14 -30.27 -30.77
C TRP A 129 8.27 -31.54 -30.72
N LEU A 130 6.96 -31.42 -30.97
CA LEU A 130 6.05 -32.57 -30.96
C LEU A 130 6.37 -33.60 -32.06
N SER A 131 6.75 -33.12 -33.26
CA SER A 131 7.25 -33.95 -34.36
C SER A 131 8.48 -34.75 -33.93
N SER A 132 9.47 -34.07 -33.34
CA SER A 132 10.72 -34.67 -32.89
C SER A 132 10.47 -35.72 -31.80
N VAL A 133 9.60 -35.42 -30.82
CA VAL A 133 9.21 -36.37 -29.77
C VAL A 133 8.54 -37.61 -30.35
N ARG A 134 7.61 -37.44 -31.31
CA ARG A 134 6.91 -38.56 -31.96
C ARG A 134 7.84 -39.42 -32.81
N ALA A 135 8.74 -38.78 -33.56
CA ALA A 135 9.72 -39.47 -34.40
C ALA A 135 10.91 -40.04 -33.58
N ARG A 136 11.06 -39.63 -32.31
CA ARG A 136 12.18 -39.93 -31.42
C ARG A 136 13.55 -39.60 -32.02
N VAL A 137 13.59 -38.54 -32.84
CA VAL A 137 14.80 -38.09 -33.53
C VAL A 137 14.73 -36.59 -33.78
N ILE A 138 15.88 -35.93 -33.75
CA ILE A 138 16.02 -34.51 -34.06
C ILE A 138 16.66 -34.39 -35.44
N ARG A 139 15.89 -33.95 -36.42
CA ARG A 139 16.27 -33.86 -37.83
C ARG A 139 16.47 -32.42 -38.28
N SER A 140 15.55 -31.52 -37.91
CA SER A 140 15.54 -30.14 -38.41
C SER A 140 16.19 -29.14 -37.44
N GLN A 141 16.54 -27.98 -37.97
CA GLN A 141 17.05 -26.86 -37.15
C GLN A 141 15.98 -26.35 -36.18
N ASP A 142 14.72 -26.30 -36.61
CA ASP A 142 13.59 -25.90 -35.76
C ASP A 142 13.38 -26.88 -34.59
N GLU A 143 13.58 -28.19 -34.82
CA GLU A 143 13.52 -29.21 -33.77
C GLU A 143 14.65 -29.02 -32.75
N ARG A 144 15.88 -28.74 -33.21
CA ARG A 144 17.01 -28.44 -32.33
C ARG A 144 16.75 -27.20 -31.49
N PHE A 145 16.24 -26.13 -32.10
CA PHE A 145 15.92 -24.89 -31.41
C PHE A 145 14.81 -25.09 -30.38
N ALA A 146 13.76 -25.84 -30.72
CA ALA A 146 12.68 -26.13 -29.79
C ALA A 146 13.15 -26.95 -28.57
N TRP A 147 14.04 -27.92 -28.77
CA TRP A 147 14.67 -28.64 -27.65
C TRP A 147 15.58 -27.75 -26.82
N ALA A 148 16.36 -26.86 -27.43
CA ALA A 148 17.17 -25.88 -26.70
C ALA A 148 16.29 -24.97 -25.83
N LEU A 149 15.13 -24.55 -26.33
CA LEU A 149 14.16 -23.75 -25.56
C LEU A 149 13.60 -24.53 -24.36
N VAL A 150 13.24 -25.80 -24.55
CA VAL A 150 12.75 -26.66 -23.46
C VAL A 150 13.84 -26.87 -22.40
N ILE A 151 15.05 -27.23 -22.83
CA ILE A 151 16.17 -27.46 -21.91
C ILE A 151 16.56 -26.16 -21.19
N GLY A 152 16.54 -25.03 -21.88
CA GLY A 152 16.87 -23.72 -21.32
C GLY A 152 15.87 -23.23 -20.27
N THR A 153 14.59 -23.60 -20.38
CA THR A 153 13.53 -23.19 -19.45
C THR A 153 13.43 -24.07 -18.20
N ILE A 154 13.87 -25.33 -18.26
CA ILE A 154 13.80 -26.29 -17.14
C ILE A 154 14.54 -25.79 -15.88
N PRO A 155 15.80 -25.34 -15.93
CA PRO A 155 16.50 -24.84 -14.74
C PRO A 155 15.77 -23.67 -14.06
N GLY A 156 15.21 -22.75 -14.86
CA GLY A 156 14.43 -21.63 -14.35
C GLY A 156 13.14 -22.08 -13.67
N ALA A 157 12.41 -23.01 -14.29
CA ALA A 157 11.18 -23.58 -13.72
C ALA A 157 11.45 -24.36 -12.42
N ILE A 158 12.53 -25.15 -12.37
CA ILE A 158 12.95 -25.88 -11.17
C ILE A 158 13.35 -24.90 -10.07
N ALA A 159 14.16 -23.89 -10.38
CA ALA A 159 14.55 -22.87 -9.41
C ALA A 159 13.31 -22.13 -8.87
N GLY A 160 12.38 -21.73 -9.74
CA GLY A 160 11.12 -21.11 -9.33
C GLY A 160 10.32 -22.01 -8.37
N ALA A 161 10.13 -23.29 -8.71
CA ALA A 161 9.35 -24.21 -7.90
C ALA A 161 10.02 -24.57 -6.56
N LEU A 162 11.35 -24.69 -6.52
CA LEU A 162 12.07 -25.04 -5.29
C LEU A 162 12.23 -23.84 -4.34
N PHE A 163 12.35 -22.63 -4.88
CA PHE A 163 12.64 -21.43 -4.11
C PHE A 163 11.43 -20.51 -3.92
N GLU A 164 10.23 -20.89 -4.39
CA GLU A 164 9.01 -20.07 -4.31
C GLU A 164 8.79 -19.44 -2.92
N SER A 165 8.80 -20.26 -1.86
CA SER A 165 8.62 -19.79 -0.49
C SER A 165 9.75 -18.88 -0.01
N THR A 166 10.99 -19.17 -0.39
CA THR A 166 12.15 -18.33 -0.03
C THR A 166 12.13 -16.99 -0.77
N ILE A 167 11.65 -16.99 -2.02
CA ILE A 167 11.48 -15.80 -2.86
C ILE A 167 10.37 -14.93 -2.29
N GLU A 168 9.22 -15.51 -1.93
CA GLU A 168 8.11 -14.76 -1.33
C GLU A 168 8.49 -14.17 0.04
N ASP A 169 9.18 -14.93 0.88
CA ASP A 169 9.56 -14.49 2.23
C ASP A 169 10.73 -13.48 2.26
N ARG A 170 11.69 -13.57 1.33
CA ARG A 170 12.93 -12.75 1.35
C ARG A 170 13.07 -11.75 0.21
N LEU A 171 12.57 -12.06 -0.99
CA LEU A 171 12.66 -11.16 -2.15
C LEU A 171 11.43 -10.27 -2.32
N GLY A 172 10.32 -10.54 -1.61
CA GLY A 172 9.14 -9.65 -1.57
C GLY A 172 9.39 -8.32 -0.85
N GLN A 173 10.58 -8.10 -0.29
CA GLN A 173 10.92 -6.84 0.38
C GLN A 173 11.32 -5.79 -0.67
N PRO A 174 10.59 -4.66 -0.77
CA PRO A 174 10.79 -3.66 -1.83
C PRO A 174 12.23 -3.12 -1.93
N TRP A 175 12.96 -3.10 -0.82
CA TRP A 175 14.36 -2.63 -0.79
C TRP A 175 15.34 -3.63 -1.42
N LEU A 176 15.05 -4.94 -1.40
CA LEU A 176 15.93 -5.95 -1.99
C LEU A 176 15.77 -5.97 -3.52
N ILE A 177 14.55 -5.75 -4.01
CA ILE A 177 14.25 -5.50 -5.43
C ILE A 177 15.01 -4.25 -5.90
N ALA A 178 15.02 -3.18 -5.10
CA ALA A 178 15.74 -1.93 -5.39
C ALA A 178 17.28 -2.09 -5.49
N VAL A 179 17.88 -3.08 -4.82
CA VAL A 179 19.33 -3.35 -4.87
C VAL A 179 19.71 -4.25 -6.05
N MET A 180 18.76 -5.02 -6.59
CA MET A 180 18.94 -5.91 -7.75
C MET A 180 18.64 -5.21 -9.10
N LEU A 181 18.40 -3.89 -9.07
CA LEU A 181 18.09 -3.03 -10.22
C LEU A 181 19.33 -2.55 -10.98
#